data_AF-A0A645I0V1-F1
#
_entry.id   AF-A0A645I0V1-F1
#
_cell.length_a   1.000
_cell.length_b   1.000
_cell.length_c   1.000
_cell.angle_alpha   90.00
_cell.angle_beta   90.00
_cell.angle_gamma   90.00
#
_symmetry.space_group_name_H-M   'P 1'
#
loop_
_entity.id
_entity.type
_entity.pdbx_description
1 polymer ?
#
loop_
_entity_poly.entity_id
_entity_poly.type
_entity_poly.pdbx_seq_one_letter_code
_entity_poly.pdbx_strand_id
1 'polypeptide(L)'
;MSHISKVEFLQQAQLQGFKTYLYYVSTVDPRINIARVKYRVSVGGHPVPEQKIVERYYRSMDLLMQAIDASDRTYLFDNSSNGEKAAFIAEIEAAETLKMNPEVQQLPWWFAEKVFKEFSE
;
A
#
# COMPACT_ATOMS: atom_id res chain seq x y z
N MET A 1 -1.03 -3.04 6.52
CA MET A 1 0.29 -3.70 6.62
C MET A 1 1.25 -2.89 7.49
N SER A 2 0.96 -2.56 8.75
CA SER A 2 1.87 -1.74 9.57
C SER A 2 2.55 -2.53 10.69
N HIS A 3 2.68 -3.84 10.60
CA HIS A 3 3.40 -4.64 11.59
C HIS A 3 4.06 -5.80 10.86
N ILE A 4 5.29 -6.16 11.25
CA ILE A 4 6.08 -7.19 10.57
C ILE A 4 5.37 -8.53 10.48
N SER A 5 4.56 -8.87 11.50
CA SER A 5 3.75 -10.10 11.50
C SER A 5 2.81 -10.27 10.31
N LYS A 6 2.52 -9.22 9.56
CA LYS A 6 1.73 -9.34 8.32
C LYS A 6 2.58 -9.78 7.12
N VAL A 7 3.86 -9.39 7.08
CA VAL A 7 4.84 -9.92 6.12
C VAL A 7 5.12 -11.37 6.45
N GLU A 8 5.40 -11.68 7.73
CA GLU A 8 5.62 -13.06 8.19
C GLU A 8 4.43 -13.97 7.84
N PHE A 9 3.20 -13.47 7.97
CA PHE A 9 2.01 -14.21 7.57
C PHE A 9 1.98 -14.55 6.07
N LEU A 10 2.37 -13.61 5.20
CA LEU A 10 2.46 -13.85 3.75
C LEU A 10 3.54 -14.90 3.43
N GLN A 11 4.71 -14.77 4.05
CA GLN A 11 5.81 -15.74 3.90
C GLN A 11 5.37 -17.15 4.33
N GLN A 12 4.69 -17.27 5.48
CA GLN A 12 4.17 -18.56 5.94
C GLN A 12 3.13 -19.15 5.00
N ALA A 13 2.27 -18.32 4.39
CA ALA A 13 1.30 -18.78 3.41
C ALA A 13 2.00 -19.34 2.15
N GLN A 14 3.02 -18.65 1.63
CA GLN A 14 3.81 -19.15 0.49
C GLN A 14 4.53 -20.47 0.81
N LEU A 15 5.15 -20.57 2.00
CA LEU A 15 5.81 -21.81 2.43
C LEU A 15 4.85 -23.01 2.52
N GLN A 16 3.57 -22.76 2.77
CA GLN A 16 2.53 -23.79 2.79
C GLN A 16 1.92 -24.08 1.40
N GLY A 17 2.42 -23.44 0.34
CA GLY A 17 1.97 -23.64 -1.04
C GLY A 17 0.72 -22.85 -1.41
N PHE A 18 0.30 -21.87 -0.61
CA PHE A 18 -0.78 -20.97 -1.00
C PHE A 18 -0.29 -19.95 -2.02
N LYS A 19 -1.17 -19.59 -2.97
CA LYS A 19 -1.00 -18.39 -3.77
C LYS A 19 -1.45 -17.17 -2.99
N THR A 20 -0.60 -16.16 -2.96
CA THR A 20 -0.74 -14.95 -2.16
C THR A 20 -0.91 -13.73 -3.06
N TYR A 21 -1.95 -12.95 -2.78
CA TYR A 21 -2.32 -11.77 -3.53
C TYR A 21 -2.35 -10.58 -2.58
N LEU A 22 -1.43 -9.64 -2.75
CA LEU A 22 -1.35 -8.43 -1.96
C LEU A 22 -2.09 -7.29 -2.67
N TYR A 23 -3.08 -6.72 -2.00
CA TYR A 23 -3.71 -5.47 -2.41
C TYR A 23 -3.24 -4.38 -1.46
N TYR A 24 -2.36 -3.50 -1.94
CA TYR A 24 -1.82 -2.42 -1.12
C TYR A 24 -2.42 -1.08 -1.56
N VAL A 25 -3.05 -0.39 -0.61
CA VAL A 25 -3.70 0.90 -0.84
C VAL A 25 -3.04 1.93 0.06
N SER A 26 -2.63 3.05 -0.53
CA SER A 26 -2.05 4.17 0.19
C SER A 26 -2.64 5.51 -0.28
N THR A 27 -2.15 6.59 0.32
CA THR A 27 -2.44 7.97 -0.06
C THR A 27 -1.12 8.75 -0.15
N VAL A 28 -1.10 9.87 -0.87
CA VAL A 28 0.06 10.77 -0.97
C VAL A 28 0.35 11.54 0.31
N ASP A 29 -0.55 11.53 1.28
CA ASP A 29 -0.37 12.28 2.52
C ASP A 29 -1.10 11.59 3.69
N PRO A 30 -0.48 11.41 4.87
CA PRO A 30 -1.14 10.86 6.05
C PRO A 30 -2.29 11.75 6.56
N ARG A 31 -2.29 13.05 6.26
CA ARG A 31 -3.39 13.99 6.59
C ARG A 31 -4.71 13.58 5.93
N ILE A 32 -4.68 12.94 4.77
CA ILE A 32 -5.87 12.38 4.12
C ILE A 32 -6.50 11.30 5.02
N ASN A 33 -5.66 10.41 5.58
CA ASN A 33 -6.12 9.36 6.47
C ASN A 33 -6.64 9.93 7.80
N ILE A 34 -5.97 10.94 8.34
CA ILE A 34 -6.45 11.67 9.54
C ILE A 34 -7.84 12.28 9.28
N ALA A 35 -8.03 12.97 8.16
CA ALA A 35 -9.31 13.57 7.79
C ALA A 35 -10.41 12.51 7.66
N ARG A 36 -10.11 11.37 7.03
CA ARG A 36 -11.06 10.23 6.92
C ARG A 36 -11.42 9.63 8.27
N VAL A 37 -10.46 9.54 9.21
CA VAL A 37 -10.74 9.10 10.59
C VAL A 37 -11.59 10.14 11.33
N LYS A 38 -11.33 11.44 11.17
CA LYS A 38 -12.19 12.49 11.75
C LYS A 38 -13.61 12.41 11.22
N TYR A 39 -13.78 12.27 9.92
CA TYR A 39 -15.07 12.12 9.29
C TYR A 39 -15.82 10.89 9.81
N ARG A 40 -15.20 9.70 9.83
CA ARG A 40 -15.90 8.51 10.33
C ARG A 40 -16.31 8.64 11.80
N VAL A 41 -15.52 9.32 12.63
CA VAL A 41 -15.86 9.59 14.03
C VAL A 41 -17.06 10.52 14.14
N SER A 42 -17.17 11.55 13.29
CA SER A 42 -18.34 12.43 13.27
C SER A 42 -19.65 11.72 12.92
N VAL A 43 -19.59 10.56 12.27
CA VAL A 43 -20.76 9.72 11.94
C VAL A 43 -20.87 8.46 12.83
N GLY A 44 -20.22 8.47 14.00
CA GLY A 44 -20.36 7.42 15.03
C GLY A 44 -19.32 6.30 15.00
N GLY A 45 -18.29 6.40 14.17
CA GLY A 45 -17.19 5.42 14.08
C GLY A 45 -16.12 5.56 15.18
N HIS A 46 -15.20 4.60 15.23
CA HIS A 46 -14.14 4.58 16.25
C HIS A 46 -12.97 5.54 15.97
N PRO A 47 -12.51 6.30 17.00
CA PRO A 47 -11.35 7.17 16.88
C PRO A 47 -10.04 6.39 16.87
N VAL A 48 -9.01 6.98 16.27
CA VAL A 48 -7.62 6.54 16.36
C VAL A 48 -6.76 7.78 16.59
N PRO A 49 -5.82 7.78 17.55
CA PRO A 49 -4.92 8.91 17.76
C PRO A 49 -4.15 9.27 16.48
N GLU A 50 -4.07 10.56 16.14
CA GLU A 50 -3.44 11.02 14.89
C GLU A 50 -1.98 10.53 14.75
N GLN A 51 -1.21 10.61 15.83
CA GLN A 51 0.16 10.11 15.87
C GLN A 51 0.24 8.64 15.46
N LYS A 52 -0.66 7.78 15.94
CA LYS A 52 -0.71 6.36 15.54
C LYS A 52 -1.07 6.18 14.06
N ILE A 53 -1.84 7.10 13.48
CA ILE A 53 -2.16 7.07 12.04
C ILE A 53 -0.89 7.36 11.23
N VAL A 54 -0.16 8.42 11.60
CA VAL A 54 1.09 8.83 10.94
C VAL A 54 2.16 7.76 11.06
N GLU A 55 2.40 7.24 12.27
CA GLU A 55 3.37 6.16 12.51
C GLU A 55 3.06 4.92 11.65
N ARG A 56 1.79 4.51 11.62
CA ARG A 56 1.37 3.33 10.84
C ARG A 56 1.46 3.54 9.34
N TYR A 57 1.27 4.77 8.88
CA TYR A 57 1.34 5.15 7.47
C TYR A 57 2.76 4.96 6.92
N TYR A 58 3.77 5.54 7.59
CA TYR A 58 5.16 5.37 7.16
C TYR A 58 5.64 3.93 7.35
N ARG A 59 5.34 3.33 8.51
CA ARG A 59 5.74 1.94 8.79
C ARG A 59 5.15 0.94 7.80
N SER A 60 3.95 1.19 7.25
CA SER A 60 3.42 0.29 6.22
C SER A 60 4.13 0.42 4.88
N MET A 61 4.63 1.61 4.54
CA MET A 61 5.43 1.82 3.34
C MET A 61 6.82 1.20 3.48
N ASP A 62 7.44 1.29 4.66
CA ASP A 62 8.76 0.69 4.91
C ASP A 62 8.74 -0.85 4.87
N LEU A 63 7.57 -1.45 5.10
CA LEU A 63 7.37 -2.91 5.00
C LEU A 63 6.90 -3.35 3.60
N LEU A 64 6.64 -2.42 2.67
CA LEU A 64 5.97 -2.71 1.41
C LEU A 64 6.77 -3.66 0.52
N MET A 65 8.06 -3.41 0.32
CA MET A 65 8.90 -4.27 -0.52
C MET A 65 9.00 -5.69 0.03
N GLN A 66 9.20 -5.86 1.34
CA GLN A 66 9.19 -7.19 1.96
C GLN A 66 7.85 -7.91 1.78
N ALA A 67 6.74 -7.18 1.77
CA ALA A 67 5.42 -7.74 1.51
C ALA A 67 5.24 -8.11 0.03
N ILE A 68 5.80 -7.32 -0.90
CA ILE A 68 5.83 -7.61 -2.34
C ILE A 68 6.61 -8.90 -2.58
N ASP A 69 7.80 -9.03 -1.99
CA ASP A 69 8.66 -10.22 -2.11
C ASP A 69 7.97 -11.47 -1.57
N ALA A 70 7.16 -11.31 -0.52
CA ALA A 70 6.38 -12.38 0.09
C ALA A 70 5.02 -12.64 -0.61
N SER A 71 4.80 -12.09 -1.81
CA SER A 71 3.53 -12.22 -2.53
C SER A 71 3.72 -12.71 -3.97
N ASP A 72 2.85 -13.61 -4.45
CA ASP A 72 2.86 -14.04 -5.86
C ASP A 72 2.44 -12.93 -6.81
N ARG A 73 1.45 -12.12 -6.39
CA ARG A 73 0.99 -10.94 -7.12
C ARG A 73 0.69 -9.79 -6.17
N THR A 74 1.10 -8.60 -6.56
CA THR A 74 0.77 -7.37 -5.83
C THR A 74 0.06 -6.38 -6.73
N TYR A 75 -1.02 -5.77 -6.23
CA TYR A 75 -1.75 -4.68 -6.87
C TYR A 75 -1.62 -3.42 -6.00
N LEU A 76 -1.15 -2.34 -6.61
CA LEU A 76 -0.82 -1.10 -5.93
C LEU A 76 -1.84 -0.02 -6.28
N PHE A 77 -2.38 0.65 -5.26
CA PHE A 77 -3.40 1.68 -5.43
C PHE A 77 -3.09 2.96 -4.65
N ASP A 78 -3.28 4.12 -5.29
CA ASP A 78 -3.33 5.41 -4.62
C ASP A 78 -4.77 5.91 -4.54
N ASN A 79 -5.27 6.05 -3.32
CA ASN A 79 -6.64 6.49 -3.05
C ASN A 79 -6.66 7.93 -2.50
N SER A 80 -5.84 8.81 -3.07
CA SER A 80 -5.76 10.22 -2.63
C SER A 80 -6.81 11.11 -3.28
N SER A 81 -7.29 10.76 -4.47
CA SER A 81 -8.13 11.59 -5.34
C SER A 81 -9.63 11.50 -5.03
N ASN A 82 -10.05 10.80 -3.98
CA ASN A 82 -11.47 10.54 -3.68
C ASN A 82 -12.28 10.00 -4.88
N GLY A 83 -11.64 9.26 -5.79
CA GLY A 83 -12.26 8.70 -6.99
C GLY A 83 -12.18 9.56 -8.24
N GLU A 84 -11.58 10.76 -8.19
CA GLU A 84 -11.43 11.63 -9.37
C GLU A 84 -10.35 11.14 -10.36
N LYS A 85 -9.40 10.33 -9.89
CA LYS A 85 -8.32 9.74 -10.70
C LYS A 85 -8.31 8.24 -10.55
N ALA A 86 -7.80 7.53 -11.57
CA ALA A 86 -7.58 6.09 -11.49
C ALA A 86 -6.72 5.76 -10.26
N ALA A 87 -7.27 4.93 -9.37
CA ALA A 87 -6.56 4.54 -8.16
C ALA A 87 -5.51 3.47 -8.43
N PHE A 88 -5.73 2.59 -9.42
CA PHE A 88 -4.82 1.51 -9.75
C PHE A 88 -3.55 2.03 -10.43
N ILE A 89 -2.40 1.77 -9.83
CA ILE A 89 -1.10 2.25 -10.31
C ILE A 89 -0.38 1.19 -11.14
N ALA A 90 -0.22 0.01 -10.56
CA ALA A 90 0.62 -1.03 -11.13
C ALA A 90 0.30 -2.40 -10.52
N GLU A 91 0.65 -3.44 -11.28
CA GLU A 91 0.71 -4.83 -10.84
C GLU A 91 2.18 -5.26 -10.79
N ILE A 92 2.54 -6.06 -9.79
CA ILE A 92 3.83 -6.75 -9.71
C ILE A 92 3.56 -8.25 -9.69
N GLU A 93 4.21 -8.99 -10.58
CA GLU A 93 4.13 -10.45 -10.68
C GLU A 93 5.46 -11.09 -10.24
N ALA A 94 5.36 -12.05 -9.31
CA ALA A 94 6.49 -12.79 -8.74
C ALA A 94 7.62 -11.90 -8.18
N ALA A 95 7.30 -10.71 -7.68
CA ALA A 95 8.24 -9.68 -7.23
C ALA A 95 9.29 -9.22 -8.29
N GLU A 96 9.18 -9.67 -9.53
CA GLU A 96 10.17 -9.43 -10.59
C GLU A 96 9.63 -8.50 -11.68
N THR A 97 8.37 -8.70 -12.07
CA THR A 97 7.80 -7.99 -13.23
C THR A 97 6.84 -6.91 -12.79
N LEU A 98 7.24 -5.64 -12.92
CA LEU A 98 6.39 -4.47 -12.71
C LEU A 98 5.65 -4.10 -14.00
N LYS A 99 4.32 -4.09 -13.96
CA LYS A 99 3.42 -3.67 -15.05
C LYS A 99 2.67 -2.40 -14.64
N MET A 100 3.01 -1.28 -15.27
CA MET A 100 2.38 0.02 -15.00
C MET A 100 1.01 0.13 -15.66
N ASN A 101 0.07 0.78 -14.98
CA ASN A 101 -1.19 1.22 -15.58
C ASN A 101 -0.91 2.43 -16.50
N PRO A 102 -1.20 2.35 -17.82
CA PRO A 102 -0.94 3.43 -18.76
C PRO A 102 -1.79 4.70 -18.51
N GLU A 103 -2.88 4.60 -17.76
CA GLU A 103 -3.72 5.76 -17.41
C GLU A 103 -3.09 6.65 -16.32
N VAL A 104 -2.04 6.17 -15.65
CA VAL A 104 -1.37 6.91 -14.58
C VAL A 104 -0.44 7.96 -15.17
N GLN A 105 -0.88 9.20 -15.16
CA GLN A 105 -0.10 10.34 -15.68
C GLN A 105 0.96 10.86 -14.69
N GLN A 106 0.74 10.64 -13.39
CA GLN A 106 1.61 11.15 -12.33
C GLN A 106 1.77 10.07 -11.26
N LEU A 107 3.02 9.72 -10.94
CA LEU A 107 3.31 8.75 -9.90
C LEU A 107 3.22 9.41 -8.52
N PRO A 108 2.47 8.82 -7.57
CA PRO A 108 2.52 9.29 -6.20
C PRO A 108 3.90 9.03 -5.60
N TRP A 109 4.42 9.98 -4.82
CA TRP A 109 5.80 9.94 -4.31
C TRP A 109 6.10 8.63 -3.58
N TRP A 110 5.14 8.11 -2.80
CA TRP A 110 5.35 6.88 -2.03
C TRP A 110 5.60 5.69 -2.95
N PHE A 111 4.92 5.62 -4.10
CA PHE A 111 5.14 4.57 -5.08
C PHE A 111 6.48 4.77 -5.78
N ALA A 112 6.78 6.00 -6.20
CA ALA A 112 8.03 6.34 -6.86
C ALA A 112 9.26 5.98 -6.00
N GLU A 113 9.23 6.36 -4.72
CA GLU A 113 10.35 6.17 -3.79
C GLU A 113 10.43 4.76 -3.20
N LYS A 114 9.29 4.15 -2.84
CA LYS A 114 9.29 2.89 -2.08
C LYS A 114 9.15 1.65 -2.96
N VAL A 115 8.79 1.81 -4.23
CA VAL A 115 8.56 0.69 -5.15
C VAL A 115 9.29 0.91 -6.47
N PHE A 116 8.91 1.93 -7.24
CA PHE A 116 9.38 2.10 -8.62
C PHE A 116 10.91 2.16 -8.74
N LYS A 117 11.57 2.80 -7.77
CA LYS A 117 13.03 2.88 -7.72
C LYS A 117 13.70 1.51 -7.69
N GLU A 118 13.15 0.53 -6.96
CA GLU A 118 13.71 -0.82 -6.83
C GLU A 118 13.62 -1.64 -8.14
N PHE A 119 12.81 -1.20 -9.11
CA PHE A 119 12.67 -1.83 -10.43
C PHE A 119 13.35 -1.02 -11.55
N SER A 120 14.01 0.09 -11.21
CA SER A 120 14.66 1.00 -12.16
C SER A 120 16.19 0.92 -12.13
N GLU A 121 16.75 0.05 -11.28
CA GLU A 121 18.18 -0.24 -11.13
C GLU A 121 18.51 -1.62 -11.73
#